data_AF-A0A2V9SHI0-F1
#
_entry.id   AF-A0A2V9SHI0-F1
#
_cell.length_a   1.000
_cell.length_b   1.000
_cell.length_c   1.000
_cell.angle_alpha   90.00
_cell.angle_beta   90.00
_cell.angle_gamma   90.00
#
_symmetry.space_group_name_H-M   'P 1'
#
loop_
_entity.id
_entity.type
_entity.pdbx_description
1 polymer ?
#
loop_
_entity_poly.entity_id
_entity_poly.type
_entity_poly.pdbx_seq_one_letter_code
_entity_poly.pdbx_strand_id
1 'polypeptide(L)'
;MAIAGTVGIVVMCRRCLETDKARAERAQRMKEKEIRALADRIASYGRTVHRRYPTGDVVVGENDLAAQLRKRPDIVGTALNLLLGEQKVQKAPLNGYWKLNV
;
A
#
# COMPACT_ATOMS: atom_id res chain seq x y z
N MET A 1 -29.13 -2.54 51.23
CA MET A 1 -28.72 -3.04 49.89
C MET A 1 -29.03 -1.94 48.88
N ALA A 2 -28.02 -1.24 48.36
CA ALA A 2 -28.17 -0.31 47.24
C ALA A 2 -26.82 -0.11 46.54
N ILE A 3 -26.63 -0.94 45.52
CA ILE A 3 -25.67 -0.94 44.40
C ILE A 3 -25.11 0.45 44.03
N ALA A 4 -23.89 0.75 44.50
CA ALA A 4 -23.03 1.80 43.98
C ALA A 4 -22.04 1.16 43.01
N GLY A 5 -22.18 1.39 41.70
CA GLY A 5 -21.17 0.90 40.74
C GLY A 5 -21.60 0.77 39.29
N THR A 6 -22.04 1.85 38.64
CA THR A 6 -22.26 1.86 37.18
C THR A 6 -21.50 2.96 36.43
N VAL A 7 -21.00 3.98 37.13
CA VAL A 7 -20.29 5.13 36.50
C VAL A 7 -18.83 4.82 36.14
N GLY A 8 -18.19 3.84 36.78
CA GLY A 8 -16.78 3.50 36.53
C GLY A 8 -16.52 2.79 35.19
N ILE A 9 -17.50 2.03 34.69
CA ILE A 9 -17.32 1.18 33.50
C ILE A 9 -17.38 2.01 32.20
N VAL A 10 -18.25 3.03 32.15
CA VAL A 10 -18.41 3.88 30.95
C VAL A 10 -17.14 4.68 30.63
N VAL A 11 -16.41 5.16 31.65
CA VAL A 11 -15.18 5.94 31.45
C VAL A 11 -14.03 5.09 30.90
N MET A 12 -13.89 3.84 31.36
CA MET A 12 -12.84 2.94 30.87
C MET A 12 -13.08 2.49 29.43
N CYS A 13 -14.33 2.18 29.06
CA CYS A 13 -14.67 1.82 27.68
C CYS A 13 -14.31 2.94 26.69
N ARG A 14 -14.56 4.20 27.05
CA ARG A 14 -14.23 5.35 26.20
C ARG A 14 -12.73 5.51 25.99
N ARG A 15 -11.91 5.37 27.06
CA ARG A 15 -10.44 5.41 26.93
C ARG A 15 -9.90 4.24 26.12
N CYS A 16 -10.38 3.01 26.36
CA CYS A 16 -9.98 1.83 25.59
C CYS A 16 -10.29 2.02 24.10
N LEU A 17 -11.51 2.47 23.75
CA LEU A 17 -11.89 2.79 22.37
C LEU A 17 -11.05 3.91 21.76
N GLU A 18 -10.69 4.93 22.53
CA GLU A 18 -9.85 6.03 22.05
C GLU A 18 -8.41 5.57 21.78
N THR A 19 -7.85 4.73 22.65
CA THR A 19 -6.55 4.09 22.41
C THR A 19 -6.57 3.08 21.27
N ASP A 20 -7.68 2.36 21.09
CA ASP A 20 -7.86 1.41 19.99
C ASP A 20 -7.97 2.14 18.65
N LYS A 21 -8.79 3.20 18.58
CA LYS A 21 -8.86 4.11 17.43
C LYS A 21 -7.50 4.74 17.11
N ALA A 22 -6.79 5.25 18.13
CA ALA A 22 -5.46 5.83 17.93
C ALA A 22 -4.42 4.79 17.47
N ARG A 23 -4.50 3.54 17.92
CA ARG A 23 -3.67 2.43 17.41
C ARG A 23 -4.04 2.04 15.98
N ALA A 24 -5.33 1.95 15.67
CA ALA A 24 -5.83 1.63 14.34
C ALA A 24 -5.43 2.69 13.31
N GLU A 25 -5.57 3.98 13.64
CA GLU A 25 -5.12 5.08 12.80
C GLU A 25 -3.60 5.05 12.56
N ARG A 26 -2.80 4.78 13.61
CA ARG A 26 -1.34 4.63 13.45
C ARG A 26 -0.98 3.45 12.55
N ALA A 27 -1.67 2.32 12.70
CA ALA A 27 -1.47 1.15 11.86
C ALA A 27 -1.85 1.45 10.39
N GLN A 28 -2.93 2.19 10.16
CA GLN A 28 -3.33 2.63 8.82
C GLN A 28 -2.28 3.55 8.19
N ARG A 29 -1.80 4.56 8.92
CA ARG A 29 -0.75 5.47 8.44
C ARG A 29 0.56 4.75 8.14
N MET A 30 0.92 3.73 8.92
CA MET A 30 2.08 2.89 8.64
C MET A 30 1.89 2.07 7.36
N LYS A 31 0.70 1.47 7.16
CA LYS A 31 0.37 0.75 5.92
C LYS A 31 0.41 1.65 4.69
N GLU A 32 -0.15 2.86 4.78
CA GLU A 32 -0.09 3.83 3.68
C GLU A 32 1.36 4.22 3.35
N LYS A 33 2.21 4.43 4.37
CA LYS A 33 3.64 4.68 4.17
C LYS A 33 4.34 3.49 3.53
N GLU A 34 4.03 2.26 3.93
CA GLU A 34 4.58 1.05 3.29
C GLU A 34 4.16 0.94 1.83
N ILE A 35 2.89 1.19 1.51
CA ILE A 35 2.37 1.18 0.13
C ILE A 35 3.07 2.26 -0.69
N ARG A 36 3.26 3.46 -0.13
CA ARG A 36 3.94 4.56 -0.81
C ARG A 36 5.43 4.27 -1.03
N ALA A 37 6.10 3.68 -0.05
CA ALA A 37 7.48 3.23 -0.20
C ALA A 37 7.61 2.11 -1.25
N LEU A 38 6.61 1.25 -1.35
CA LEU A 38 6.54 0.22 -2.39
C LEU A 38 6.35 0.84 -3.78
N ALA A 39 5.45 1.81 -3.91
CA ALA A 39 5.23 2.58 -5.13
C ALA A 39 6.51 3.29 -5.59
N ASP A 40 7.26 3.92 -4.67
CA ASP A 40 8.52 4.57 -4.98
C ASP A 40 9.59 3.57 -5.48
N ARG A 41 9.69 2.40 -4.83
CA ARG A 41 10.56 1.31 -5.29
C ARG A 41 10.20 0.83 -6.69
N ILE A 42 8.92 0.68 -7.00
CA ILE A 42 8.44 0.28 -8.33
C ILE A 42 8.80 1.34 -9.38
N ALA A 43 8.61 2.63 -9.07
CA ALA A 43 8.97 3.72 -9.96
C ALA A 43 10.50 3.79 -10.20
N SER A 44 11.29 3.60 -9.15
CA SER A 44 12.76 3.55 -9.24
C SER A 44 13.24 2.36 -10.09
N TYR A 45 12.59 1.20 -9.92
CA TYR A 45 12.83 0.03 -10.76
C TYR A 45 12.53 0.34 -12.23
N GLY A 46 11.36 0.90 -12.52
CA GLY A 46 10.98 1.31 -13.88
C GLY A 46 12.02 2.25 -14.51
N ARG A 47 12.48 3.26 -13.78
CA ARG A 47 13.50 4.20 -14.27
C ARG A 47 14.82 3.51 -14.56
N THR A 48 15.22 2.57 -13.70
CA THR A 48 16.45 1.80 -13.88
C THR A 48 16.37 0.91 -15.12
N VAL A 49 15.24 0.24 -15.34
CA VAL A 49 15.00 -0.60 -16.52
C VAL A 49 14.96 0.23 -17.79
N HIS A 50 14.25 1.37 -17.79
CA HIS A 50 14.18 2.26 -18.93
C HIS A 50 15.55 2.88 -19.27
N ARG A 51 16.38 3.19 -18.27
CA ARG A 51 17.76 3.62 -18.52
C ARG A 51 18.60 2.53 -19.20
N ARG A 52 18.31 1.26 -18.94
CA ARG A 52 18.98 0.11 -19.58
C ARG A 52 18.40 -0.20 -20.97
N TYR A 53 17.12 0.05 -21.18
CA TYR A 53 16.38 -0.20 -22.42
C TYR A 53 15.52 1.01 -22.80
N PRO A 54 16.11 2.08 -23.35
CA PRO A 54 15.43 3.36 -23.56
C PRO A 54 14.35 3.32 -24.65
N THR A 55 14.49 2.41 -25.61
CA THR A 55 13.56 2.22 -26.73
C THR A 55 12.49 1.16 -26.48
N GLY A 56 12.58 0.44 -25.35
CA GLY A 56 11.67 -0.66 -25.02
C GLY A 56 10.57 -0.22 -24.05
N ASP A 57 9.35 -0.70 -24.28
CA ASP A 57 8.28 -0.59 -23.31
C ASP A 57 8.52 -1.51 -22.11
N VAL A 58 8.54 -0.94 -20.91
CA VAL A 58 8.78 -1.71 -19.69
C VAL A 58 7.46 -2.30 -19.20
N VAL A 59 7.22 -3.55 -19.57
CA VAL A 59 6.05 -4.32 -19.11
C VAL A 59 6.47 -5.26 -17.97
N VAL A 60 5.85 -5.09 -16.81
CA VAL A 60 6.10 -5.92 -15.62
C VAL A 60 4.82 -6.65 -15.22
N GLY A 61 4.97 -7.92 -14.88
CA GLY A 61 3.88 -8.71 -14.30
C GLY A 61 3.75 -8.43 -12.81
N GLU A 62 2.53 -8.38 -12.30
CA GLU A 62 2.28 -8.12 -10.87
C GLU A 62 2.92 -9.19 -9.97
N ASN A 63 2.86 -10.46 -10.37
CA ASN A 63 3.51 -11.57 -9.66
C ASN A 63 5.03 -11.53 -9.74
N ASP A 64 5.59 -11.14 -10.89
CA ASP A 64 7.03 -11.01 -11.06
C ASP A 64 7.58 -9.88 -10.18
N LEU A 65 6.88 -8.75 -10.17
CA LEU A 65 7.19 -7.61 -9.32
C LEU A 65 7.03 -7.94 -7.83
N ALA A 66 6.04 -8.75 -7.48
CA ALA A 66 5.85 -9.28 -6.12
C ALA A 66 7.01 -10.20 -5.69
N ALA A 67 7.46 -11.09 -6.57
CA ALA A 67 8.62 -11.94 -6.33
C ALA A 67 9.90 -11.11 -6.16
N GLN A 68 10.13 -10.12 -7.03
CA GLN A 68 11.30 -9.26 -7.00
C GLN A 68 11.34 -8.34 -5.76
N LEU A 69 10.19 -7.81 -5.36
CA LEU A 69 10.06 -6.96 -4.17
C LEU A 69 9.91 -7.79 -2.87
N ARG A 70 9.78 -9.12 -2.99
CA ARG A 70 9.52 -10.07 -1.89
C ARG A 70 8.31 -9.64 -1.05
N LYS A 71 7.25 -9.18 -1.72
CA LYS A 71 6.00 -8.70 -1.11
C LYS A 71 4.82 -9.50 -1.65
N ARG A 72 3.68 -9.44 -0.96
CA ARG A 72 2.44 -10.11 -1.41
C ARG A 72 1.91 -9.40 -2.67
N PRO A 73 1.42 -10.14 -3.67
CA PRO A 73 0.91 -9.56 -4.91
C PRO A 73 -0.22 -8.56 -4.66
N ASP A 74 -1.10 -8.79 -3.68
CA ASP A 74 -2.18 -7.86 -3.32
C ASP A 74 -1.68 -6.44 -2.96
N ILE A 75 -0.56 -6.35 -2.23
CA ILE A 75 0.03 -5.07 -1.80
C ILE A 75 0.68 -4.38 -3.01
N VAL A 76 1.27 -5.17 -3.90
CA VAL A 76 1.87 -4.67 -5.15
C VAL A 76 0.79 -4.13 -6.08
N GLY A 77 -0.33 -4.85 -6.27
CA GLY A 77 -1.48 -4.37 -7.04
C GLY A 77 -2.09 -3.09 -6.45
N THR A 78 -2.11 -2.96 -5.13
CA THR A 78 -2.55 -1.72 -4.46
C THR A 78 -1.60 -0.55 -4.76
N ALA A 79 -0.29 -0.78 -4.68
CA ALA A 79 0.71 0.24 -5.01
C ALA A 79 0.70 0.62 -6.50
N LEU A 80 0.48 -0.34 -7.40
CA LEU A 80 0.35 -0.11 -8.84
C LEU A 80 -0.92 0.70 -9.17
N ASN A 81 -2.05 0.43 -8.50
CA ASN A 81 -3.25 1.27 -8.64
C ASN A 81 -3.02 2.71 -8.15
N LEU A 82 -2.20 2.90 -7.11
CA LEU A 82 -1.83 4.24 -6.66
C LEU A 82 -0.98 4.97 -7.72
N LEU A 83 0.01 4.27 -8.29
CA LEU A 83 0.85 4.78 -9.38
C LEU A 83 0.06 5.03 -10.68
N LEU A 84 -1.02 4.29 -10.91
CA LEU A 84 -1.93 4.49 -12.04
C LEU A 84 -2.63 5.86 -11.92
N GLY A 85 -3.05 6.23 -10.70
CA GLY A 85 -3.59 7.56 -10.41
C GLY A 85 -2.56 8.69 -10.61
N GLU A 86 -1.28 8.40 -10.37
CA GLU A 86 -0.18 9.34 -10.61
C GLU A 86 0.33 9.35 -12.08
N GLN A 87 -0.31 8.61 -13.00
CA GLN A 87 0.10 8.44 -14.41
C GLN A 87 1.53 7.90 -14.63
N LYS A 88 2.11 7.29 -13.58
CA LYS A 88 3.44 6.65 -13.63
C LYS A 88 3.42 5.21 -14.15
N VAL A 89 2.24 4.59 -14.17
CA VAL A 89 2.03 3.27 -14.78
C VAL A 89 0.72 3.28 -15.57
N GLN A 90 0.62 2.39 -16.54
CA GLN A 90 -0.58 2.11 -17.31
C GLN A 90 -0.88 0.62 -17.26
N LYS A 91 -2.15 0.23 -17.31
CA LYS A 91 -2.49 -1.19 -17.44
C LYS A 91 -2.10 -1.67 -18.83
N ALA A 92 -1.41 -2.80 -18.89
CA ALA A 92 -1.11 -3.45 -20.16
C ALA A 92 -2.37 -4.15 -20.69
N PRO A 93 -2.45 -4.45 -22.00
CA PRO A 93 -3.57 -5.21 -22.57
C PRO A 93 -3.69 -6.63 -22.01
N LEU A 94 -2.62 -7.16 -21.39
CA LEU A 94 -2.62 -8.45 -20.71
C LEU A 94 -2.98 -8.28 -19.24
N ASN A 95 -3.95 -9.07 -18.76
CA ASN A 95 -4.44 -8.97 -17.40
C ASN A 95 -3.32 -9.34 -16.40
N GLY A 96 -3.12 -8.51 -15.37
CA GLY A 96 -2.02 -8.67 -14.40
C GLY A 96 -0.65 -8.15 -14.88
N TYR A 97 -0.59 -7.52 -16.05
CA TYR A 97 0.61 -6.84 -16.54
C TYR A 97 0.42 -5.33 -16.53
N TRP A 98 1.52 -4.63 -16.25
CA TRP A 98 1.57 -3.20 -16.07
C TRP A 98 2.72 -2.62 -16.88
N LYS A 99 2.43 -1.56 -17.63
CA LYS A 99 3.41 -0.79 -18.38
C LYS A 99 3.87 0.36 -17.50
N LEU A 100 5.17 0.43 -17.21
CA LEU A 100 5.78 1.53 -16.46
C LEU A 100 5.97 2.71 -17.42
N ASN A 101 5.31 3.84 -17.11
CA ASN A 101 5.40 5.08 -17.86
C ASN A 101 6.43 5.97 -17.13
N VAL A 102 7.68 5.91 -17.59
CA VAL A 102 8.84 6.58 -16.97
C VAL A 102 9.36 7.73 -17.77
#